data_AF-A0A6A6LLH8-F1
#
_entry.id   AF-A0A6A6LLH8-F1
#
_cell.length_a   1.000
_cell.length_b   1.000
_cell.length_c   1.000
_cell.angle_alpha   90.00
_cell.angle_beta   90.00
_cell.angle_gamma   90.00
#
_symmetry.space_group_name_H-M   'P 1'
#
loop_
_entity.id
_entity.type
_entity.pdbx_description
1 polymer ?
#
loop_
_entity_poly.entity_id
_entity_poly.type
_entity_poly.pdbx_seq_one_letter_code
_entity_poly.pdbx_strand_id
1 'polypeptide(L)'
;MSDAAWGLSFGKFLELSFSNHAAASRVASCGHSLHRDCLRFYGFGNMVACFRYASIHVLSVYLPPSKLDFNFENQEWIQKETVEVVDRAELLFSEVLNALSQIAEKRSSAAPPNSGTKLPESRRQIGELEAMLKRRR
;
A
#
# COMPACT_ATOMS: atom_id res chain seq x y z
N MET A 1 -14.43 50.00 -29.75
CA MET A 1 -14.65 49.18 -28.54
C MET A 1 -15.83 49.76 -27.79
N SER A 2 -16.64 48.96 -27.10
CA SER A 2 -17.80 49.46 -26.35
C SER A 2 -17.39 50.16 -25.06
N ASP A 3 -18.17 51.14 -24.59
CA ASP A 3 -17.85 51.92 -23.38
C ASP A 3 -17.62 51.07 -22.13
N ALA A 4 -18.32 49.94 -22.00
CA ALA A 4 -18.13 49.01 -20.89
C ALA A 4 -16.72 48.38 -20.81
N ALA A 5 -15.94 48.39 -21.90
CA ALA A 5 -14.61 47.79 -21.94
C ALA A 5 -13.51 48.72 -21.38
N TRP A 6 -13.79 50.02 -21.20
CA TRP A 6 -12.81 50.98 -20.67
C TRP A 6 -12.46 50.75 -19.19
N GLY A 7 -13.35 50.08 -18.44
CA GLY A 7 -13.11 49.71 -17.05
C GLY A 7 -12.28 48.44 -16.84
N LEU A 8 -11.83 47.78 -17.92
CA LEU A 8 -11.11 46.52 -17.85
C LEU A 8 -9.63 46.69 -18.20
N SER A 9 -8.76 45.99 -17.47
CA SER A 9 -7.37 45.83 -17.90
C SER A 9 -7.32 45.03 -19.21
N PHE A 10 -6.26 45.22 -19.99
CA PHE A 10 -6.06 44.47 -21.24
C PHE A 10 -6.09 42.95 -21.01
N GLY A 11 -5.46 42.47 -19.94
CA GLY A 11 -5.50 41.06 -19.56
C GLY A 11 -6.93 40.56 -19.26
N LYS A 12 -7.72 41.33 -18.52
CA LYS A 12 -9.11 40.95 -18.22
C LYS A 12 -9.98 40.95 -19.47
N PHE A 13 -9.74 41.88 -20.39
CA PHE A 13 -10.38 41.91 -21.69
C PHE A 13 -10.06 40.65 -22.52
N LEU A 14 -8.79 40.19 -22.53
CA LEU A 14 -8.40 38.96 -23.22
C LEU A 14 -9.07 37.73 -22.59
N GLU A 15 -9.04 37.60 -21.26
CA GLU A 15 -9.70 36.50 -20.54
C GLU A 15 -11.19 36.40 -20.92
N LEU A 16 -11.92 37.51 -20.87
CA LEU A 16 -13.34 37.53 -21.24
C LEU A 16 -13.56 37.27 -22.73
N SER A 17 -12.62 37.69 -23.58
CA SER A 17 -12.70 37.50 -25.04
C SER A 17 -12.44 36.06 -25.50
N PHE A 18 -11.65 35.29 -24.74
CA PHE A 18 -11.21 33.95 -25.14
C PHE A 18 -11.68 32.80 -24.23
N SER A 19 -11.83 33.02 -22.92
CA SER A 19 -12.22 31.97 -21.97
C SER A 19 -13.73 31.83 -21.80
N ASN A 20 -14.51 32.87 -22.14
CA ASN A 20 -15.96 32.85 -21.98
C ASN A 20 -16.66 32.36 -23.26
N HIS A 21 -17.34 31.21 -23.17
CA HIS A 21 -18.05 30.56 -24.29
C HIS A 21 -19.06 31.49 -24.98
N ALA A 22 -19.72 32.38 -24.23
CA ALA A 22 -20.71 33.31 -24.77
C ALA A 22 -20.11 34.46 -25.60
N ALA A 23 -18.91 34.96 -25.24
CA ALA A 23 -18.22 36.02 -25.96
C ALA A 23 -17.38 35.48 -27.13
N ALA A 24 -16.86 34.26 -27.00
CA ALA A 24 -16.10 33.54 -28.01
C ALA A 24 -16.97 33.00 -29.16
N SER A 25 -18.26 32.71 -28.90
CA SER A 25 -19.17 32.09 -29.89
C SER A 25 -19.86 33.10 -30.83
N ARG A 26 -19.19 34.20 -31.21
CA ARG A 26 -19.71 35.07 -32.26
C ARG A 26 -19.36 34.48 -33.62
N VAL A 27 -20.38 34.06 -34.37
CA VAL A 27 -20.24 33.53 -35.73
C VAL A 27 -20.06 34.69 -36.70
N ALA A 28 -19.05 34.62 -37.57
CA ALA A 28 -18.89 35.60 -38.64
C ALA A 28 -20.01 35.44 -39.66
N SER A 29 -20.31 36.49 -40.45
CA SER A 29 -21.24 36.38 -41.58
C SER A 29 -20.86 35.29 -42.59
N CYS A 30 -19.62 34.82 -42.58
CA CYS A 30 -19.10 33.73 -43.41
C CYS A 30 -19.22 32.32 -42.79
N GLY A 31 -19.92 32.16 -41.66
CA GLY A 31 -20.17 30.85 -41.03
C GLY A 31 -19.01 30.28 -40.20
N HIS A 32 -17.87 30.95 -40.16
CA HIS A 32 -16.71 30.56 -39.36
C HIS A 32 -16.80 31.07 -37.91
N SER A 33 -16.10 30.41 -36.99
CA SER A 33 -15.95 30.88 -35.61
C SER A 33 -14.90 31.98 -35.56
N LEU A 34 -15.30 33.22 -35.24
CA LEU A 34 -14.37 34.36 -35.04
C LEU A 34 -13.36 34.14 -33.92
N HIS A 35 -13.53 33.09 -33.13
CA HIS A 35 -12.64 32.74 -32.04
C HIS A 35 -11.62 31.65 -32.43
N ARG A 36 -12.01 30.69 -33.28
CA ARG A 36 -11.11 29.59 -33.70
C ARG A 36 -10.42 29.86 -35.03
N ASP A 37 -11.16 30.45 -35.97
CA ASP A 37 -10.77 30.47 -37.39
C ASP A 37 -10.18 31.81 -37.83
N CYS A 38 -10.05 32.77 -36.90
CA CYS A 38 -9.57 34.13 -37.19
C CYS A 38 -8.39 34.53 -36.30
N LEU A 39 -7.43 35.26 -36.88
CA LEU A 39 -6.35 35.92 -36.14
C LEU A 39 -6.84 37.25 -35.56
N ARG A 40 -6.45 37.55 -34.32
CA ARG A 40 -6.77 38.84 -33.66
C ARG A 40 -5.51 39.65 -33.41
N PHE A 41 -5.52 40.88 -33.91
CA PHE A 41 -4.43 41.84 -33.74
C PHE A 41 -4.86 42.96 -32.80
N TYR A 42 -4.00 43.32 -31.86
CA TYR A 42 -4.19 44.44 -30.94
C TYR A 42 -2.99 45.36 -31.03
N GLY A 43 -3.22 46.65 -31.31
CA GLY A 43 -2.14 47.64 -31.47
C GLY A 43 -2.07 48.62 -30.30
N PHE A 44 -0.86 48.98 -29.89
CA PHE A 44 -0.59 50.07 -28.97
C PHE A 44 0.69 50.80 -29.39
N GLY A 45 0.56 52.06 -29.84
CA GLY A 45 1.69 52.84 -30.36
C GLY A 45 2.37 52.14 -31.55
N ASN A 46 3.65 51.81 -31.39
CA ASN A 46 4.46 51.08 -32.38
C ASN A 46 4.50 49.56 -32.16
N MET A 47 3.66 49.01 -31.26
CA MET A 47 3.61 47.59 -30.94
C MET A 47 2.30 46.94 -31.40
N VAL A 48 2.36 45.67 -31.80
CA VAL A 48 1.20 44.84 -32.15
C VAL A 48 1.30 43.48 -31.48
N ALA A 49 0.22 43.05 -30.83
CA ALA A 49 0.05 41.71 -30.29
C ALA A 49 -0.88 40.89 -31.22
N CYS A 50 -0.48 39.65 -31.51
CA CYS A 50 -1.25 38.73 -32.36
C CYS A 50 -1.64 37.48 -31.56
N PHE A 51 -2.94 37.19 -31.49
CA PHE A 51 -3.48 35.99 -30.83
C PHE A 51 -4.12 35.07 -31.86
N ARG A 52 -3.78 33.78 -31.78
CA ARG A 52 -4.37 32.71 -32.58
C ARG A 52 -4.84 31.58 -31.67
N TYR A 53 -5.91 30.91 -32.06
CA TYR A 53 -6.30 29.66 -31.43
C TYR A 53 -5.32 28.55 -31.80
N ALA A 54 -4.91 27.75 -30.81
CA ALA A 54 -4.12 26.54 -31.01
C ALA A 54 -4.76 25.41 -30.22
N SER A 55 -5.05 24.29 -30.89
CA SER A 55 -5.54 23.09 -30.22
C SER A 55 -4.43 22.47 -29.38
N ILE A 56 -4.74 22.14 -28.14
CA ILE A 56 -3.84 21.39 -27.26
C ILE A 56 -4.38 19.99 -27.01
N HIS A 57 -3.48 19.01 -26.96
CA HIS A 57 -3.83 17.66 -26.54
C HIS A 57 -3.82 17.60 -25.01
N VAL A 58 -5.00 17.45 -24.41
CA VAL A 58 -5.12 17.26 -22.96
C VAL A 58 -4.84 15.80 -22.66
N LEU A 59 -3.73 15.52 -21.99
CA LEU A 59 -3.40 14.19 -21.48
C LEU A 59 -4.05 14.04 -20.11
N SER A 60 -4.83 12.98 -19.91
CA SER A 60 -5.29 12.58 -18.58
C SER A 60 -4.29 11.61 -17.95
N VAL A 61 -4.06 11.76 -16.65
CA VAL A 61 -3.29 10.79 -15.86
C VAL A 61 -4.24 9.73 -15.32
N TYR A 62 -3.87 8.46 -15.49
CA TYR A 62 -4.56 7.34 -14.85
C TYR A 62 -3.94 7.12 -13.47
N LEU A 63 -4.73 7.33 -12.41
CA LEU A 63 -4.30 7.06 -11.05
C LEU A 63 -4.45 5.56 -10.75
N PRO A 64 -3.44 4.90 -10.14
CA PRO A 64 -3.62 3.54 -9.67
C PRO A 64 -4.75 3.46 -8.62
N PRO A 65 -5.44 2.33 -8.50
CA PRO A 65 -6.46 2.13 -7.47
C PRO A 65 -5.91 2.43 -6.07
N SER A 66 -6.67 3.16 -5.26
CA SER A 66 -6.25 3.54 -3.90
C SER A 66 -6.35 2.40 -2.90
N LYS A 67 -7.06 1.33 -3.25
CA LYS A 67 -7.23 0.13 -2.42
C LYS A 67 -6.36 -0.98 -2.98
N LEU A 68 -5.48 -1.52 -2.14
CA LEU A 68 -4.81 -2.77 -2.42
C LEU A 68 -5.83 -3.90 -2.22
N ASP A 69 -6.04 -4.70 -3.26
CA ASP A 69 -6.80 -5.94 -3.15
C ASP A 69 -5.82 -7.09 -2.92
N PHE A 70 -5.79 -7.60 -1.70
CA PHE A 70 -5.01 -8.79 -1.38
C PHE A 70 -5.89 -9.99 -1.70
N ASN A 71 -5.68 -10.57 -2.89
CA ASN A 71 -6.36 -11.81 -3.24
C ASN A 71 -5.76 -12.95 -2.39
N PHE A 72 -6.51 -13.41 -1.38
CA PHE A 72 -6.11 -14.47 -0.45
C PHE A 72 -6.37 -15.88 -1.01
N GLU A 73 -6.70 -16.03 -2.30
CA GLU A 73 -7.02 -17.33 -2.86
C GLU A 73 -5.80 -18.27 -2.89
N ASN A 74 -5.99 -19.45 -2.28
CA ASN A 74 -5.07 -20.59 -2.13
C ASN A 74 -3.79 -20.37 -1.31
N GLN A 75 -3.98 -20.27 0.01
CA GLN A 75 -2.91 -20.41 1.01
C GLN A 75 -2.56 -21.90 1.30
N GLU A 76 -2.60 -22.76 0.28
CA GLU A 76 -2.26 -24.20 0.41
C GLU A 76 -0.84 -24.39 0.98
N TRP A 77 0.08 -23.49 0.62
CA TRP A 77 1.44 -23.49 1.13
C TRP A 77 1.49 -23.19 2.64
N ILE A 78 0.58 -22.36 3.18
CA ILE A 78 0.49 -22.09 4.62
C ILE A 78 -0.04 -23.29 5.37
N GLN A 79 -1.03 -24.00 4.79
CA GLN A 79 -1.53 -25.24 5.37
C GLN A 79 -0.41 -26.28 5.45
N LYS A 80 0.39 -26.41 4.39
CA LYS A 80 1.57 -27.29 4.38
C LYS A 80 2.61 -26.90 5.44
N GLU A 81 2.93 -25.62 5.55
CA GLU A 81 3.85 -25.12 6.58
C GLU A 81 3.33 -25.39 8.00
N THR A 82 2.01 -25.22 8.21
CA THR A 82 1.38 -25.49 9.50
C THR A 82 1.54 -26.97 9.90
N VAL A 83 1.29 -27.88 8.96
CA VAL A 83 1.50 -29.32 9.19
C VAL A 83 2.96 -29.63 9.50
N GLU A 84 3.90 -29.07 8.73
CA GLU A 84 5.33 -29.29 8.96
C GLU A 84 5.80 -28.78 10.33
N VAL A 85 5.30 -27.62 10.77
CA VAL A 85 5.60 -27.07 12.09
C VAL A 85 5.05 -27.95 13.21
N VAL A 86 3.83 -28.48 13.06
CA VAL A 86 3.23 -29.40 14.04
C VAL A 86 4.05 -30.69 14.13
N ASP A 87 4.39 -31.31 13.00
CA ASP A 87 5.18 -32.55 12.96
C ASP A 87 6.55 -32.36 13.63
N ARG A 88 7.23 -31.25 13.32
CA ARG A 88 8.52 -30.91 13.96
C ARG A 88 8.38 -30.67 15.46
N ALA A 89 7.30 -30.03 15.90
CA ALA A 89 7.03 -29.82 17.32
C ALA A 89 6.81 -31.16 18.04
N GLU A 90 6.02 -32.07 17.47
CA GLU A 90 5.77 -33.40 18.04
C GLU A 90 7.03 -34.26 18.13
N LEU A 91 7.88 -34.23 17.10
CA LEU A 91 9.18 -34.90 17.11
C LEU A 91 10.06 -34.36 18.24
N LEU A 92 10.20 -33.04 18.34
CA LEU A 92 10.99 -32.39 19.38
C LEU A 92 10.48 -32.73 20.78
N PHE A 93 9.17 -32.69 21.02
CA PHE A 93 8.59 -33.06 22.31
C PHE A 93 8.83 -34.53 22.65
N SER A 94 8.75 -35.42 21.66
CA SER A 94 8.99 -36.85 21.83
C SER A 94 10.47 -37.14 22.16
N GLU A 95 11.40 -36.48 21.48
CA GLU A 95 12.84 -36.58 21.77
C GLU A 95 13.18 -36.09 23.17
N VAL A 96 12.64 -34.94 23.58
CA VAL A 96 12.84 -34.40 24.94
C VAL A 96 12.28 -35.36 25.99
N LEU A 97 11.08 -35.90 25.78
CA LEU A 97 10.49 -36.89 26.70
C LEU A 97 11.36 -38.16 26.81
N ASN A 98 11.86 -38.67 25.68
CA ASN A 98 12.74 -39.84 25.65
C ASN A 98 14.10 -39.57 26.33
N ALA A 99 14.66 -38.38 26.17
CA ALA A 99 15.89 -38.00 26.85
C ALA A 99 15.68 -37.91 28.36
N LEU A 100 14.57 -37.31 28.80
CA LEU A 100 14.20 -37.21 30.21
C LEU A 100 13.97 -38.59 30.84
N SER A 101 13.29 -39.50 30.13
CA SER A 101 13.06 -40.88 30.63
C SER A 101 14.38 -41.65 30.77
N GLN A 102 15.29 -41.55 29.81
CA GLN A 102 16.62 -42.17 29.91
C GLN A 102 17.45 -41.60 31.06
N ILE A 103 17.36 -40.30 31.33
CA ILE A 103 18.03 -39.67 32.48
C ILE A 103 17.43 -40.18 33.79
N ALA A 104 16.10 -40.32 33.86
CA ALA A 104 15.43 -40.86 35.03
C ALA A 104 15.81 -42.33 35.29
N GLU A 105 15.88 -43.16 34.24
CA GLU A 105 16.23 -44.57 34.32
C GLU A 105 17.70 -44.79 34.70
N LYS A 106 18.65 -44.10 34.03
CA LYS A 106 20.10 -44.21 34.35
C LYS A 106 20.42 -43.78 35.78
N ARG A 107 19.63 -42.89 36.36
CA ARG A 107 19.75 -42.45 37.76
C ARG A 107 19.08 -43.40 38.76
N SER A 108 18.22 -44.30 38.29
CA SER A 108 17.63 -45.38 39.12
C SER A 108 18.54 -46.61 39.21
N SER A 109 19.36 -46.86 38.18
CA SER A 109 20.30 -47.99 38.11
C SER A 109 21.68 -47.69 38.75
N ALA A 110 21.96 -46.45 39.14
CA ALA A 110 23.22 -46.03 39.76
C ALA A 110 22.97 -45.42 41.15
N ALA A 111 22.89 -46.27 42.18
CA ALA A 111 23.01 -45.87 43.57
C ALA A 111 24.06 -46.74 44.29
N PRO A 112 25.08 -46.11 44.89
CA PRO A 112 25.35 -46.35 46.32
C PRO A 112 25.16 -45.07 47.15
N PRO A 113 25.00 -45.19 48.48
CA PRO A 113 24.54 -44.12 49.33
C PRO A 113 25.68 -43.21 49.80
N ASN A 114 25.62 -41.92 49.45
CA ASN A 114 25.82 -40.79 50.38
C ASN A 114 26.08 -39.47 49.64
N SER A 115 25.13 -38.54 49.72
CA SER A 115 25.28 -37.22 50.36
C SER A 115 24.06 -36.38 49.97
N GLY A 116 23.43 -35.81 51.00
CA GLY A 116 22.05 -35.34 50.95
C GLY A 116 21.86 -33.97 50.30
N THR A 117 20.59 -33.71 50.02
CA THR A 117 19.90 -32.42 49.82
C THR A 117 19.56 -31.95 48.40
N LYS A 118 20.31 -32.26 47.33
CA LYS A 118 19.90 -31.85 45.95
C LYS A 118 19.19 -32.93 45.11
N LEU A 119 19.19 -34.18 45.59
CA LEU A 119 18.70 -35.35 44.85
C LEU A 119 17.16 -35.43 44.71
N PRO A 120 16.32 -35.15 45.73
CA PRO A 120 14.87 -35.31 45.62
C PRO A 120 14.17 -34.19 44.84
N GLU A 121 14.69 -32.95 44.90
CA GLU A 121 14.12 -31.82 44.16
C GLU A 121 14.27 -31.97 42.65
N SER A 122 15.45 -32.40 42.17
CA SER A 122 15.67 -32.60 40.73
C SER A 122 14.80 -33.70 40.13
N ARG A 123 14.52 -34.78 40.89
CA ARG A 123 13.61 -35.85 40.46
C ARG A 123 12.16 -35.40 40.40
N ARG A 124 11.75 -34.56 41.37
CA ARG A 124 10.43 -33.92 41.37
C ARG A 124 10.27 -32.94 40.21
N GLN A 125 11.29 -32.11 39.94
CA GLN A 125 11.31 -31.17 38.81
C GLN A 125 11.23 -31.89 37.46
N ILE A 126 11.94 -33.01 37.28
CA ILE A 126 11.84 -33.82 36.05
C ILE A 126 10.43 -34.39 35.87
N GLY A 127 9.82 -34.93 36.93
CA GLY A 127 8.45 -35.43 36.88
C GLY A 127 7.40 -34.34 36.63
N GLU A 128 7.59 -33.15 37.20
CA GLU A 128 6.75 -31.97 36.93
C GLU A 128 6.88 -31.50 35.48
N LEU A 129 8.10 -31.48 34.92
CA LEU A 129 8.36 -31.13 33.53
C LEU A 129 7.72 -32.15 32.57
N GLU A 130 7.84 -33.44 32.87
CA GLU A 130 7.21 -34.52 32.10
C GLU A 130 5.68 -34.41 32.13
N ALA A 131 5.09 -34.08 33.28
CA ALA A 131 3.65 -33.86 33.41
C ALA A 131 3.17 -32.61 32.65
N MET A 132 3.97 -31.54 32.64
CA MET A 132 3.67 -30.33 31.85
C MET A 132 3.72 -30.59 30.34
N LEU A 133 4.69 -31.38 29.88
CA LEU A 133 4.80 -31.77 28.47
C LEU A 133 3.64 -32.68 28.04
N LYS A 134 3.20 -33.62 28.90
CA LYS A 134 2.03 -34.47 28.62
C LYS A 134 0.69 -33.73 28.60
N ARG A 135 0.58 -32.59 29.29
CA ARG A 135 -0.63 -31.74 29.32
C ARG A 135 -0.81 -30.84 28.10
N ARG A 136 0.24 -30.67 27.27
CA ARG A 136 0.22 -29.78 26.10
C ARG A 136 0.15 -30.52 24.75
N ARG A 137 -0.01 -31.85 24.80
CA ARG A 137 -0.58 -32.66 23.72
C ARG A 137 -2.08 -32.50 23.71
#